data_AF-A0A1F5V4E9-F1
#
_entry.id   AF-A0A1F5V4E9-F1
#
_cell.length_a   1.000
_cell.length_b   1.000
_cell.length_c   1.000
_cell.angle_alpha   90.00
_cell.angle_beta   90.00
_cell.angle_gamma   90.00
#
_symmetry.space_group_name_H-M   'P 1'
#
loop_
_entity.id
_entity.type
_entity.pdbx_description
1 polymer ?
#
loop_
_entity_poly.entity_id
_entity_poly.type
_entity_poly.pdbx_seq_one_letter_code
_entity_poly.pdbx_strand_id
1 'polypeptide(L)'
;MNIRKKYCYAFLLLIAIAVLHIFIACRGQKLPAWIIKDIHFATRDGLQLESYLLQPENITGKYSAVACFHQCWGNRDDYLKLLPYLAEAGIIAIVPNYPRLAPTLDKRRYTDLIDTLDYIESQSYVDKNKIGIISASLSVNVGLIAIQNRHNTIADVMLSGPVLEEPSRKWITLNSDLAIFPITNIYDGYNYLYMHEYLARNLNPLSRHLFSEDAQNKFSIHAHGTFVFDEFPDSLNEIQEFYMDVFHITHKEHGSVRNLMPDFTITFPSTDEMPVAATFKQPAKLYNHALILYPPRYQSRTFYDKALDSFLTHNIAVLAPNTKRTCRAEDKLYLCEKEIIGAVQFLRNEKKVKHVTIVFPSFYFLAANYLAVNNKIPDASFIFVDTGDFDYGIEPKEITRTNNKIFHLKKMNWKAIERILEKEL
;
A
#
# COMPACT_ATOMS: atom_id res chain seq x y z
N MET A 1 56.63 -43.34 -24.33
CA MET A 1 55.31 -42.75 -24.02
C MET A 1 55.40 -41.24 -24.17
N ASN A 2 54.57 -40.62 -25.02
CA ASN A 2 54.76 -39.25 -25.51
C ASN A 2 54.52 -38.21 -24.39
N ILE A 3 55.47 -37.30 -24.15
CA ILE A 3 55.45 -36.31 -23.05
C ILE A 3 54.14 -35.50 -23.03
N ARG A 4 53.61 -35.19 -24.22
CA ARG A 4 52.31 -34.50 -24.37
C ARG A 4 51.12 -35.24 -23.75
N LYS A 5 51.12 -36.58 -23.78
CA LYS A 5 50.05 -37.37 -23.16
C LYS A 5 50.08 -37.25 -21.63
N LYS A 6 51.27 -37.19 -21.02
CA LYS A 6 51.41 -37.03 -19.55
C LYS A 6 50.82 -35.70 -19.06
N TYR A 7 51.11 -34.60 -19.75
CA TYR A 7 50.56 -33.29 -19.39
C TYR A 7 49.05 -33.20 -19.61
N CYS A 8 48.53 -33.85 -20.65
CA CYS A 8 47.10 -33.89 -20.91
C CYS A 8 46.35 -34.64 -19.80
N TYR A 9 46.88 -35.78 -19.33
CA TYR A 9 46.30 -36.50 -18.19
C TYR A 9 46.37 -35.73 -16.87
N ALA A 10 47.49 -35.04 -16.60
CA ALA A 10 47.63 -34.23 -15.39
C ALA A 10 46.63 -33.04 -15.38
N PHE A 11 46.42 -32.40 -16.53
CA PHE A 11 45.47 -31.30 -16.67
C PHE A 11 44.01 -31.77 -16.48
N LEU A 12 43.64 -32.89 -17.10
CA LEU A 12 42.30 -33.47 -16.93
C LEU A 12 42.04 -33.90 -15.48
N LEU A 13 43.06 -34.42 -14.79
CA LEU A 13 42.97 -34.77 -13.37
C LEU A 13 42.72 -33.53 -12.49
N LEU A 14 43.40 -32.41 -12.76
CA LEU A 14 43.19 -31.15 -12.03
C LEU A 14 41.78 -30.60 -12.24
N ILE A 15 41.26 -30.65 -13.48
CA ILE A 15 39.87 -30.27 -13.75
C ILE A 15 38.90 -31.17 -12.99
N ALA A 16 39.11 -32.49 -13.01
CA ALA A 16 38.26 -33.43 -12.28
C ALA A 16 38.28 -33.17 -10.77
N ILE A 17 39.44 -32.85 -10.19
CA ILE A 17 39.56 -32.49 -8.77
C ILE A 17 38.84 -31.16 -8.48
N ALA A 18 38.98 -30.15 -9.33
CA ALA A 18 38.30 -28.87 -9.17
C ALA A 18 36.78 -29.03 -9.27
N VAL A 19 36.29 -29.78 -10.26
CA VAL A 19 34.87 -30.12 -10.41
C VAL A 19 34.38 -30.93 -9.22
N LEU A 20 35.17 -31.88 -8.69
CA LEU A 20 34.81 -32.63 -7.48
C LEU A 20 34.73 -31.73 -6.25
N HIS A 21 35.63 -30.77 -6.08
CA HIS A 21 35.57 -29.82 -4.96
C HIS A 21 34.39 -28.87 -5.07
N ILE A 22 34.09 -28.38 -6.28
CA ILE A 22 32.87 -27.60 -6.53
C ILE A 22 31.64 -28.47 -6.24
N PHE A 23 31.64 -29.72 -6.69
CA PHE A 23 30.53 -30.65 -6.46
C PHE A 23 30.36 -31.02 -5.00
N ILE A 24 31.43 -31.12 -4.21
CA ILE A 24 31.38 -31.35 -2.75
C ILE A 24 30.92 -30.07 -2.02
N ALA A 25 31.40 -28.90 -2.42
CA ALA A 25 30.94 -27.62 -1.88
C ALA A 25 29.47 -27.33 -2.23
N CYS A 26 29.02 -27.78 -3.41
CA CYS A 26 27.64 -27.65 -3.89
C CYS A 26 26.73 -28.80 -3.46
N ARG A 27 27.25 -29.98 -3.07
CA ARG A 27 26.48 -31.07 -2.45
C ARG A 27 26.20 -30.71 -0.99
N GLY A 28 25.30 -29.76 -0.86
CA GLY A 28 24.34 -29.65 0.22
C GLY A 28 24.94 -29.84 1.60
N GLN A 29 25.40 -28.74 2.20
CA GLN A 29 24.91 -28.50 3.54
C GLN A 29 23.39 -28.65 3.46
N LYS A 30 22.87 -29.81 3.87
CA LYS A 30 21.45 -29.95 4.14
C LYS A 30 21.15 -28.79 5.07
N LEU A 31 20.31 -27.86 4.62
CA LEU A 31 19.79 -26.84 5.51
C LEU A 31 19.30 -27.57 6.77
N PRO A 32 19.61 -27.05 7.96
CA PRO A 32 19.13 -27.66 9.18
C PRO A 32 17.62 -27.89 9.05
N ALA A 33 17.09 -28.97 9.60
CA ALA A 33 15.65 -29.11 9.66
C ALA A 33 15.08 -27.88 10.38
N TRP A 34 14.05 -27.25 9.81
CA TRP A 34 13.39 -26.09 10.38
C TRP A 34 12.07 -26.50 10.99
N ILE A 35 11.73 -25.88 12.11
CA ILE A 35 10.50 -26.15 12.85
C ILE A 35 9.78 -24.85 13.16
N ILE A 36 8.45 -24.90 13.14
CA ILE A 36 7.57 -23.83 13.60
C ILE A 36 7.12 -24.21 15.02
N LYS A 37 7.40 -23.34 15.99
CA LYS A 37 6.97 -23.51 17.38
C LYS A 37 5.87 -22.52 17.70
N ASP A 38 4.84 -22.98 18.42
CA ASP A 38 3.95 -22.10 19.16
C ASP A 38 4.67 -21.60 20.41
N ILE A 39 4.80 -20.28 20.54
CA ILE A 39 5.41 -19.62 21.68
C ILE A 39 4.47 -18.57 22.26
N HIS A 40 4.72 -18.22 23.52
CA HIS A 40 4.06 -17.13 24.21
C HIS A 40 5.13 -16.32 24.92
N PHE A 41 5.04 -14.99 24.84
CA PHE A 41 5.89 -14.12 25.63
C PHE A 41 5.10 -12.96 26.23
N ALA A 42 5.58 -12.48 27.36
CA ALA A 42 4.97 -11.36 28.05
C ALA A 42 5.30 -10.05 27.32
N THR A 43 4.28 -9.24 27.06
CA THR A 43 4.41 -7.85 26.62
C THR A 43 4.60 -6.94 27.82
N ARG A 44 5.15 -5.74 27.61
CA ARG A 44 5.47 -4.77 28.68
C ARG A 44 4.25 -4.27 29.45
N ASP A 45 3.05 -4.41 28.89
CA ASP A 45 1.78 -4.09 29.55
C ASP A 45 1.24 -5.27 30.39
N GLY A 46 2.01 -6.36 30.50
CA GLY A 46 1.69 -7.54 31.31
C GLY A 46 0.78 -8.54 30.62
N LEU A 47 0.47 -8.35 29.34
CA LEU A 47 -0.29 -9.31 28.54
C LEU A 47 0.62 -10.40 27.95
N GLN A 48 0.01 -11.42 27.36
CA GLN A 48 0.73 -12.49 26.66
C GLN A 48 0.43 -12.38 25.16
N LEU A 49 1.48 -12.42 24.35
CA LEU A 49 1.37 -12.46 22.90
C LEU A 49 1.68 -13.87 22.41
N GLU A 50 0.66 -14.51 21.85
CA GLU A 50 0.79 -15.81 21.17
C GLU A 50 1.47 -15.59 19.82
N SER A 51 2.47 -16.41 19.47
CA SER A 51 3.23 -16.23 18.23
C SER A 51 3.73 -17.56 17.65
N TYR A 52 3.92 -17.60 16.34
CA TYR A 52 4.76 -18.63 15.72
C TYR A 52 6.23 -18.19 15.74
N LEU A 53 7.12 -19.12 16.04
CA LEU A 53 8.57 -18.96 15.89
C LEU A 53 9.10 -20.03 14.95
N LEU A 54 9.50 -19.60 13.75
CA LEU A 54 10.26 -20.40 12.80
C LEU A 54 11.73 -20.35 13.16
N GLN A 55 12.35 -21.49 13.42
CA GLN A 55 13.77 -21.59 13.76
C GLN A 55 14.36 -22.94 13.34
N PRO A 56 15.69 -23.07 13.24
CA PRO A 56 16.30 -24.37 13.04
C PRO A 56 16.07 -25.27 14.26
N GLU A 57 15.89 -26.57 14.00
CA GLU A 57 15.75 -27.61 15.03
C GLU A 57 17.03 -27.68 15.87
N ASN A 58 18.18 -27.56 15.22
CA ASN A 58 19.50 -27.49 15.85
C ASN A 58 20.13 -26.12 15.60
N ILE A 59 20.27 -25.34 16.66
CA ILE A 59 20.92 -24.02 16.61
C ILE A 59 22.43 -24.19 16.54
N THR A 60 23.04 -23.84 15.41
CA THR A 60 24.50 -24.01 15.18
C THR A 60 25.26 -22.69 15.08
N GLY A 61 24.60 -21.55 15.20
CA GLY A 61 25.21 -20.23 15.04
C GLY A 61 24.23 -19.09 15.25
N LYS A 62 24.61 -17.91 14.74
CA LYS A 62 23.71 -16.75 14.67
C LYS A 62 23.03 -16.69 13.32
N TYR A 63 21.74 -16.37 13.32
CA TYR A 63 20.89 -16.29 12.13
C TYR A 63 20.30 -14.89 12.00
N SER A 64 20.07 -14.46 10.77
CA SER A 64 19.22 -13.29 10.50
C SER A 64 17.79 -13.56 10.95
N ALA A 65 17.05 -12.50 11.23
CA ALA A 65 15.71 -12.59 11.79
C ALA A 65 14.74 -11.63 11.12
N VAL A 66 13.47 -12.04 11.00
CA VAL A 66 12.38 -11.17 10.56
C VAL A 66 11.19 -11.26 11.50
N ALA A 67 10.54 -10.13 11.75
CA ALA A 67 9.27 -10.09 12.46
C ALA A 67 8.13 -9.76 11.48
N CYS A 68 7.08 -10.58 11.49
CA CYS A 68 5.98 -10.53 10.53
C CYS A 68 4.71 -9.97 11.19
N PHE A 69 4.26 -8.81 10.73
CA PHE A 69 3.14 -8.06 11.31
C PHE A 69 1.94 -8.09 10.38
N HIS A 70 0.93 -8.89 10.73
CA HIS A 70 -0.28 -9.01 9.95
C HIS A 70 -1.09 -7.71 9.89
N GLN A 71 -1.98 -7.66 8.90
CA GLN A 71 -2.91 -6.56 8.67
C GLN A 71 -3.99 -6.46 9.77
N CYS A 72 -4.76 -5.37 9.76
CA CYS A 72 -5.98 -5.27 10.57
C CYS A 72 -6.90 -6.45 10.30
N TRP A 73 -7.41 -7.06 11.37
CA TRP A 73 -8.29 -8.23 11.31
C TRP A 73 -7.68 -9.51 10.68
N GLY A 74 -6.42 -9.44 10.22
CA GLY A 74 -5.62 -10.60 9.89
C GLY A 74 -5.21 -11.39 11.14
N ASN A 75 -4.42 -12.42 10.94
CA ASN A 75 -3.91 -13.27 12.00
C ASN A 75 -2.55 -13.89 11.60
N ARG A 76 -1.89 -14.56 12.54
CA ARG A 76 -0.58 -15.19 12.30
C ARG A 76 -0.59 -16.32 11.26
N ASP A 77 -1.72 -17.00 11.04
CA ASP A 77 -1.82 -18.11 10.08
C ASP A 77 -1.68 -17.63 8.63
N ASP A 78 -1.97 -16.35 8.38
CA ASP A 78 -1.84 -15.74 7.08
C ASP A 78 -0.39 -15.79 6.53
N TYR A 79 0.61 -15.97 7.41
CA TYR A 79 2.03 -16.09 7.03
C TYR A 79 2.53 -17.53 6.90
N LEU A 80 1.73 -18.57 7.17
CA LEU A 80 2.20 -19.96 7.13
C LEU A 80 2.81 -20.35 5.78
N LYS A 81 2.32 -19.77 4.68
CA LYS A 81 2.87 -20.00 3.33
C LYS A 81 4.22 -19.34 3.09
N LEU A 82 4.55 -18.28 3.82
CA LEU A 82 5.83 -17.58 3.72
C LEU A 82 6.94 -18.26 4.53
N LEU A 83 6.61 -18.88 5.66
CA LEU A 83 7.60 -19.48 6.56
C LEU A 83 8.56 -20.48 5.88
N PRO A 84 8.13 -21.37 4.96
CA PRO A 84 9.06 -22.24 4.24
C PRO A 84 10.13 -21.49 3.43
N TYR A 85 9.77 -20.37 2.79
CA TYR A 85 10.70 -19.56 2.00
C TYR A 85 11.75 -18.87 2.89
N LEU A 86 11.32 -18.39 4.06
CA LEU A 86 12.25 -17.83 5.05
C LEU A 86 13.17 -18.91 5.65
N ALA A 87 12.66 -20.13 5.86
CA ALA A 87 13.46 -21.26 6.31
C ALA A 87 14.54 -21.64 5.29
N GLU A 88 14.18 -21.69 4.01
CA GLU A 88 15.12 -21.93 2.91
C GLU A 88 16.19 -20.83 2.80
N ALA A 89 15.84 -19.59 3.11
CA ALA A 89 16.76 -18.46 3.20
C ALA A 89 17.68 -18.49 4.44
N GLY A 90 17.44 -19.41 5.38
CA GLY A 90 18.17 -19.47 6.64
C GLY A 90 17.77 -18.37 7.64
N ILE A 91 16.53 -17.88 7.56
CA ILE A 91 16.03 -16.73 8.34
C ILE A 91 15.07 -17.21 9.43
N ILE A 92 15.31 -16.76 10.67
CA ILE A 92 14.38 -16.95 11.78
C ILE A 92 13.21 -16.00 11.61
N ALA A 93 11.99 -16.48 11.80
CA ALA A 93 10.79 -15.65 11.68
C ALA A 93 9.95 -15.71 12.94
N ILE A 94 9.47 -14.56 13.41
CA ILE A 94 8.44 -14.49 14.44
C ILE A 94 7.15 -13.90 13.86
N VAL A 95 6.04 -14.61 14.03
CA VAL A 95 4.71 -14.21 13.55
C VAL A 95 3.74 -14.11 14.74
N PRO A 96 3.68 -12.94 15.38
CA PRO A 96 2.74 -12.67 16.47
C PRO A 96 1.29 -12.60 16.03
N ASN A 97 0.40 -13.06 16.91
CA ASN A 97 -1.05 -12.96 16.78
C ASN A 97 -1.55 -11.72 17.54
N TYR A 98 -1.66 -10.59 16.84
CA TYR A 98 -2.14 -9.37 17.46
C TYR A 98 -3.64 -9.41 17.72
N PRO A 99 -4.10 -8.77 18.82
CA PRO A 99 -5.51 -8.56 19.04
C PRO A 99 -6.16 -7.91 17.81
N ARG A 100 -7.30 -8.47 17.37
CA ARG A 100 -8.13 -7.92 16.29
C ARG A 100 -8.81 -6.63 16.74
N LEU A 101 -8.04 -5.58 16.98
CA LEU A 101 -8.52 -4.28 17.42
C LEU A 101 -8.58 -3.28 16.27
N ALA A 102 -9.44 -2.28 16.47
CA ALA A 102 -9.90 -1.22 15.56
C ALA A 102 -8.79 -0.58 14.68
N PRO A 103 -9.15 0.03 13.53
CA PRO A 103 -8.24 0.48 12.46
C PRO A 103 -7.31 1.66 12.80
N THR A 104 -7.12 2.02 14.06
CA THR A 104 -6.22 3.11 14.44
C THR A 104 -4.80 2.61 14.72
N LEU A 105 -3.82 3.51 14.59
CA LEU A 105 -2.47 3.37 15.15
C LEU A 105 -2.57 3.31 16.68
N ASP A 106 -3.10 2.21 17.20
CA ASP A 106 -3.20 2.01 18.64
C ASP A 106 -1.79 1.90 19.21
N LYS A 107 -1.53 2.66 20.27
CA LYS A 107 -0.34 2.57 21.12
C LYS A 107 -0.01 1.12 21.49
N ARG A 108 -1.03 0.26 21.60
CA ARG A 108 -0.87 -1.16 21.82
C ARG A 108 -0.18 -1.89 20.68
N ARG A 109 -0.56 -1.68 19.41
CA ARG A 109 0.11 -2.34 18.27
C ARG A 109 1.58 -1.98 18.17
N TYR A 110 1.90 -0.71 18.39
CA TYR A 110 3.29 -0.27 18.49
C TYR A 110 4.01 -0.99 19.63
N THR A 111 3.38 -1.08 20.80
CA THR A 111 3.95 -1.77 21.97
C THR A 111 4.21 -3.25 21.69
N ASP A 112 3.22 -3.97 21.18
CA ASP A 112 3.34 -5.39 20.89
C ASP A 112 4.40 -5.65 19.79
N LEU A 113 4.51 -4.75 18.80
CA LEU A 113 5.56 -4.79 17.78
C LEU A 113 6.96 -4.64 18.42
N ILE A 114 7.15 -3.61 19.24
CA ILE A 114 8.43 -3.37 19.91
C ILE A 114 8.79 -4.57 20.81
N ASP A 115 7.83 -5.11 21.57
CA ASP A 115 8.05 -6.30 22.41
C ASP A 115 8.38 -7.55 21.59
N THR A 116 7.78 -7.71 20.40
CA THR A 116 8.13 -8.79 19.45
C THR A 116 9.58 -8.67 18.99
N LEU A 117 10.01 -7.45 18.63
CA LEU A 117 11.38 -7.19 18.22
C LEU A 117 12.37 -7.38 19.39
N ASP A 118 12.02 -6.96 20.61
CA ASP A 118 12.85 -7.20 21.81
C ASP A 118 12.98 -8.70 22.09
N TYR A 119 11.88 -9.45 21.95
CA TYR A 119 11.89 -10.89 22.13
C TYR A 119 12.84 -11.58 21.13
N ILE A 120 12.74 -11.28 19.83
CA ILE A 120 13.60 -11.92 18.82
C ILE A 120 15.06 -11.50 18.99
N GLU A 121 15.33 -10.24 19.32
CA GLU A 121 16.69 -9.74 19.62
C GLU A 121 17.30 -10.38 20.86
N SER A 122 16.49 -10.76 21.85
CA SER A 122 16.96 -11.39 23.08
C SER A 122 17.45 -12.83 22.86
N GLN A 123 17.10 -13.46 21.74
CA GLN A 123 17.55 -14.81 21.42
C GLN A 123 19.05 -14.81 21.12
N SER A 124 19.83 -15.60 21.87
CA SER A 124 21.30 -15.64 21.76
C SER A 124 21.80 -16.07 20.37
N TYR A 125 20.94 -16.72 19.60
CA TYR A 125 21.18 -17.21 18.25
C TYR A 125 20.66 -16.29 17.14
N VAL A 126 20.18 -15.10 17.46
CA VAL A 126 19.83 -14.07 16.46
C VAL A 126 21.00 -13.10 16.29
N ASP A 127 21.35 -12.82 15.04
CA ASP A 127 22.26 -11.73 14.70
C ASP A 127 21.51 -10.40 14.77
N LYS A 128 21.77 -9.64 15.83
CA LYS A 128 21.12 -8.35 16.09
C LYS A 128 21.31 -7.33 14.96
N ASN A 129 22.34 -7.48 14.13
CA ASN A 129 22.62 -6.56 13.02
C ASN A 129 21.89 -6.95 11.72
N LYS A 130 21.15 -8.07 11.71
CA LYS A 130 20.46 -8.61 10.53
C LYS A 130 19.00 -8.88 10.85
N ILE A 131 18.32 -7.82 11.28
CA ILE A 131 16.90 -7.85 11.59
C ILE A 131 16.13 -7.14 10.50
N GLY A 132 15.05 -7.77 10.07
CA GLY A 132 14.09 -7.22 9.12
C GLY A 132 12.66 -7.24 9.66
N ILE A 133 11.79 -6.54 8.96
CA ILE A 133 10.36 -6.49 9.26
C ILE A 133 9.56 -6.81 8.01
N ILE A 134 8.49 -7.59 8.14
CA ILE A 134 7.48 -7.74 7.10
C ILE A 134 6.19 -7.18 7.65
N SER A 135 5.70 -6.07 7.10
CA SER A 135 4.57 -5.33 7.65
C SER A 135 3.43 -5.26 6.63
N ALA A 136 2.19 -5.53 7.07
CA ALA A 136 1.03 -5.54 6.17
C ALA A 136 -0.02 -4.47 6.52
N SER A 137 -0.60 -3.82 5.50
CA SER A 137 -1.63 -2.78 5.67
C SER A 137 -1.18 -1.72 6.68
N LEU A 138 -2.04 -1.33 7.62
CA LEU A 138 -1.76 -0.32 8.65
C LEU A 138 -0.50 -0.61 9.48
N SER A 139 -0.05 -1.87 9.56
CA SER A 139 1.18 -2.24 10.27
C SER A 139 2.44 -1.69 9.59
N VAL A 140 2.38 -1.23 8.32
CA VAL A 140 3.51 -0.59 7.64
C VAL A 140 3.91 0.73 8.31
N ASN A 141 2.93 1.59 8.65
CA ASN A 141 3.25 2.82 9.38
C ASN A 141 3.76 2.53 10.79
N VAL A 142 3.17 1.55 11.50
CA VAL A 142 3.63 1.14 12.84
C VAL A 142 5.06 0.59 12.78
N GLY A 143 5.35 -0.27 11.81
CA GLY A 143 6.65 -0.87 11.56
C GLY A 143 7.70 0.19 11.29
N LEU A 144 7.44 1.11 10.38
CA LEU A 144 8.34 2.22 10.10
C LEU A 144 8.61 3.07 11.34
N ILE A 145 7.58 3.45 12.11
CA ILE A 145 7.73 4.22 13.36
C ILE A 145 8.57 3.43 14.38
N ALA A 146 8.41 2.12 14.45
CA ALA A 146 9.20 1.25 15.32
C ALA A 146 10.67 1.18 14.90
N ILE A 147 10.94 1.05 13.60
CA ILE A 147 12.30 1.06 13.05
C ILE A 147 13.00 2.38 13.35
N GLN A 148 12.29 3.52 13.36
CA GLN A 148 12.93 4.82 13.70
C GLN A 148 13.57 4.81 15.08
N ASN A 149 13.01 4.01 15.99
CA ASN A 149 13.49 3.88 17.36
C ASN A 149 14.47 2.70 17.53
N ARG A 150 14.86 2.02 16.43
CA ARG A 150 15.70 0.82 16.42
C ARG A 150 16.71 0.83 15.26
N HIS A 151 17.96 1.16 15.58
CA HIS A 151 19.04 1.26 14.59
C HIS A 151 19.52 -0.07 13.99
N ASN A 152 19.01 -1.20 14.47
CA ASN A 152 19.49 -2.53 14.13
C ASN A 152 18.57 -3.28 13.15
N THR A 153 17.44 -2.67 12.75
CA THR A 153 16.60 -3.17 11.66
C THR A 153 17.08 -2.57 10.34
N ILE A 154 17.42 -3.43 9.39
CA ILE A 154 18.09 -3.05 8.12
C ILE A 154 17.23 -3.30 6.88
N ALA A 155 16.07 -3.93 7.03
CA ALA A 155 15.16 -4.21 5.93
C ALA A 155 13.67 -4.16 6.33
N ASP A 156 12.81 -3.67 5.45
CA ASP A 156 11.34 -3.73 5.61
C ASP A 156 10.65 -4.15 4.30
N VAL A 157 9.84 -5.20 4.36
CA VAL A 157 8.93 -5.61 3.28
C VAL A 157 7.54 -5.09 3.61
N MET A 158 7.01 -4.21 2.76
CA MET A 158 5.72 -3.55 2.99
C MET A 158 4.64 -4.17 2.11
N LEU A 159 3.76 -4.98 2.70
CA LEU A 159 2.67 -5.67 2.02
C LEU A 159 1.42 -4.79 2.02
N SER A 160 1.09 -4.21 0.87
CA SER A 160 -0.12 -3.38 0.72
C SER A 160 -0.25 -2.33 1.84
N GLY A 161 0.84 -1.58 2.11
CA GLY A 161 0.90 -0.51 3.11
C GLY A 161 0.21 0.81 2.71
N PRO A 162 -0.63 1.42 3.56
CA PRO A 162 -1.38 2.62 3.21
C PRO A 162 -0.44 3.80 2.95
N VAL A 163 -1.00 4.95 2.55
CA VAL A 163 -0.24 6.20 2.47
C VAL A 163 0.58 6.41 3.74
N LEU A 164 1.89 6.55 3.55
CA LEU A 164 2.83 6.77 4.64
C LEU A 164 2.47 8.06 5.37
N GLU A 165 2.40 8.01 6.69
CA GLU A 165 2.18 9.20 7.50
C GLU A 165 3.40 10.12 7.51
N GLU A 166 3.20 11.38 7.90
CA GLU A 166 4.28 12.38 7.92
C GLU A 166 5.53 11.91 8.70
N PRO A 167 5.42 11.29 9.89
CA PRO A 167 6.58 10.77 10.61
C PRO A 167 7.33 9.68 9.83
N SER A 168 6.59 8.73 9.23
CA SER A 168 7.15 7.64 8.41
C SER A 168 7.88 8.19 7.18
N ARG A 169 7.24 9.14 6.47
CA ARG A 169 7.80 9.79 5.27
C ARG A 169 9.09 10.56 5.58
N LYS A 170 9.05 11.41 6.62
CA LYS A 170 10.22 12.19 7.04
C LYS A 170 11.40 11.29 7.37
N TRP A 171 11.15 10.20 8.08
CA TRP A 171 12.22 9.29 8.46
C TRP A 171 12.83 8.54 7.28
N ILE A 172 12.02 8.00 6.36
CA ILE A 172 12.53 7.33 5.15
C ILE A 172 13.43 8.29 4.34
N THR A 173 13.03 9.56 4.19
CA THR A 173 13.85 10.55 3.47
C THR A 173 15.16 10.87 4.18
N LEU A 174 15.20 10.76 5.52
CA LEU A 174 16.38 11.07 6.31
C LEU A 174 17.29 9.85 6.55
N ASN A 175 16.79 8.64 6.30
CA ASN A 175 17.47 7.40 6.67
C ASN A 175 17.66 6.49 5.46
N SER A 176 18.78 6.71 4.76
CA SER A 176 19.10 6.03 3.51
C SER A 176 19.52 4.58 3.67
N ASP A 177 19.70 4.07 4.89
CA ASP A 177 20.34 2.76 5.10
C ASP A 177 19.34 1.60 5.19
N LEU A 178 18.06 1.91 5.39
CA LEU A 178 17.00 0.90 5.37
C LEU A 178 16.70 0.46 3.94
N ALA A 179 16.86 -0.83 3.65
CA ALA A 179 16.36 -1.42 2.41
C ALA A 179 14.85 -1.63 2.52
N ILE A 180 14.07 -1.11 1.57
CA ILE A 180 12.62 -1.27 1.58
C ILE A 180 12.17 -2.06 0.34
N PHE A 181 11.19 -2.93 0.52
CA PHE A 181 10.56 -3.65 -0.58
C PHE A 181 9.03 -3.57 -0.45
N PRO A 182 8.39 -2.57 -1.07
CA PRO A 182 6.96 -2.47 -1.06
C PRO A 182 6.37 -3.37 -2.16
N ILE A 183 5.40 -4.18 -1.77
CA ILE A 183 4.67 -5.12 -2.61
C ILE A 183 3.20 -4.74 -2.55
N THR A 184 2.63 -4.34 -3.69
CA THR A 184 1.23 -3.92 -3.76
C THR A 184 0.54 -4.46 -5.00
N ASN A 185 -0.78 -4.60 -4.89
CA ASN A 185 -1.66 -4.78 -6.02
C ASN A 185 -2.00 -3.40 -6.62
N ILE A 186 -1.91 -3.22 -7.94
CA ILE A 186 -2.25 -1.95 -8.62
C ILE A 186 -3.74 -1.57 -8.47
N TYR A 187 -4.58 -2.56 -8.15
CA TYR A 187 -6.02 -2.38 -7.91
C TYR A 187 -6.36 -2.04 -6.47
N ASP A 188 -5.37 -2.04 -5.57
CA ASP A 188 -5.61 -1.69 -4.19
C ASP A 188 -6.02 -0.21 -4.08
N GLY A 189 -7.19 0.03 -3.49
CA GLY A 189 -7.89 1.30 -3.53
C GLY A 189 -7.35 2.36 -2.57
N TYR A 190 -6.48 2.00 -1.63
CA TYR A 190 -5.92 2.93 -0.63
C TYR A 190 -4.63 3.61 -1.13
N ASN A 191 -4.70 4.42 -2.20
CA ASN A 191 -3.65 5.39 -2.57
C ASN A 191 -2.19 4.86 -2.57
N TYR A 192 -2.00 3.58 -2.95
CA TYR A 192 -0.71 2.88 -2.91
C TYR A 192 0.29 3.41 -3.93
N LEU A 193 -0.19 3.84 -5.09
CA LEU A 193 0.66 4.38 -6.15
C LEU A 193 1.48 5.58 -5.65
N TYR A 194 0.88 6.45 -4.83
CA TYR A 194 1.57 7.59 -4.25
C TYR A 194 2.67 7.17 -3.27
N MET A 195 2.41 6.17 -2.41
CA MET A 195 3.45 5.63 -1.53
C MET A 195 4.60 5.06 -2.35
N HIS A 196 4.32 4.25 -3.36
CA HIS A 196 5.35 3.63 -4.17
C HIS A 196 6.18 4.64 -4.95
N GLU A 197 5.54 5.65 -5.57
CA GLU A 197 6.25 6.75 -6.23
C GLU A 197 7.12 7.53 -5.24
N TYR A 198 6.61 7.79 -4.03
CA TYR A 198 7.39 8.44 -2.98
C TYR A 198 8.62 7.61 -2.62
N LEU A 199 8.42 6.31 -2.36
CA LEU A 199 9.48 5.37 -2.03
C LEU A 199 10.51 5.28 -3.17
N ALA A 200 10.09 5.08 -4.41
CA ALA A 200 10.98 4.98 -5.57
C ALA A 200 11.94 6.18 -5.74
N ARG A 201 11.56 7.37 -5.26
CA ARG A 201 12.39 8.59 -5.32
C ARG A 201 13.33 8.76 -4.13
N ASN A 202 13.10 8.06 -3.02
CA ASN A 202 13.77 8.30 -1.73
C ASN A 202 14.54 7.08 -1.19
N LEU A 203 14.57 5.96 -1.93
CA LEU A 203 15.07 4.69 -1.41
C LEU A 203 16.55 4.39 -1.71
N ASN A 204 17.14 3.58 -0.82
CA ASN A 204 18.47 2.99 -0.97
C ASN A 204 18.56 2.12 -2.25
N PRO A 205 19.72 2.02 -2.93
CA PRO A 205 19.96 1.09 -4.04
C PRO A 205 19.63 -0.39 -3.80
N LEU A 206 19.59 -0.85 -2.54
CA LEU A 206 19.19 -2.21 -2.16
C LEU A 206 17.67 -2.40 -2.10
N SER A 207 16.92 -1.32 -2.21
CA SER A 207 15.46 -1.37 -2.19
C SER A 207 14.91 -1.91 -3.50
N ARG A 208 13.81 -2.66 -3.42
CA ARG A 208 13.12 -3.25 -4.56
C ARG A 208 11.68 -2.74 -4.62
N HIS A 209 10.97 -3.00 -5.71
CA HIS A 209 9.53 -2.73 -5.84
C HIS A 209 8.86 -3.84 -6.64
N LEU A 210 7.69 -4.30 -6.18
CA LEU A 210 6.89 -5.28 -6.92
C LEU A 210 5.45 -4.77 -7.03
N PHE A 211 4.98 -4.68 -8.26
CA PHE A 211 3.59 -4.42 -8.60
C PHE A 211 3.00 -5.68 -9.21
N SER A 212 1.83 -6.09 -8.77
CA SER A 212 1.08 -7.09 -9.50
C SER A 212 -0.05 -6.47 -10.29
N GLU A 213 -0.03 -6.70 -11.61
CA GLU A 213 -1.11 -6.38 -12.54
C GLU A 213 -2.09 -7.55 -12.75
N ASP A 214 -1.73 -8.76 -12.30
CA ASP A 214 -2.37 -10.04 -12.66
C ASP A 214 -3.68 -10.34 -11.94
N ALA A 215 -4.10 -9.48 -10.99
CA ALA A 215 -5.41 -9.59 -10.35
C ALA A 215 -6.61 -9.28 -11.30
N GLN A 216 -6.34 -9.04 -12.58
CA GLN A 216 -7.36 -8.68 -13.59
C GLN A 216 -8.41 -9.76 -13.86
N ASN A 217 -8.14 -11.04 -13.56
CA ASN A 217 -8.98 -12.13 -14.05
C ASN A 217 -9.80 -12.90 -12.99
N LYS A 218 -9.74 -12.57 -11.71
CA LYS A 218 -10.60 -13.20 -10.67
C LYS A 218 -11.06 -12.17 -9.63
N PHE A 219 -12.33 -11.78 -9.72
CA PHE A 219 -13.13 -11.08 -8.69
C PHE A 219 -12.45 -9.91 -7.94
N SER A 220 -12.55 -8.75 -8.58
CA SER A 220 -12.21 -7.37 -8.19
C SER A 220 -12.87 -6.82 -6.90
N ILE A 221 -12.87 -7.55 -5.79
CA ILE A 221 -13.45 -7.09 -4.51
C ILE A 221 -12.51 -7.27 -3.31
N HIS A 222 -11.37 -7.93 -3.49
CA HIS A 222 -10.45 -8.29 -2.41
C HIS A 222 -9.12 -7.52 -2.42
N ALA A 223 -8.96 -6.53 -3.30
CA ALA A 223 -7.68 -5.86 -3.56
C ALA A 223 -6.95 -5.28 -2.32
N HIS A 224 -7.68 -4.97 -1.25
CA HIS A 224 -7.13 -4.72 0.07
C HIS A 224 -7.60 -5.83 1.02
N GLY A 225 -6.72 -6.75 1.39
CA GLY A 225 -7.04 -7.76 2.41
C GLY A 225 -6.89 -9.22 2.00
N THR A 226 -6.84 -9.55 0.70
CA THR A 226 -6.29 -10.86 0.30
C THR A 226 -4.81 -10.87 0.58
N PHE A 227 -4.38 -11.86 1.36
CA PHE A 227 -2.96 -11.95 1.68
C PHE A 227 -2.19 -12.19 0.40
N VAL A 228 -1.17 -11.35 0.19
CA VAL A 228 -0.36 -11.26 -1.03
C VAL A 228 0.10 -12.66 -1.48
N PHE A 229 0.33 -13.58 -0.56
CA PHE A 229 0.84 -14.92 -0.83
C PHE A 229 -0.13 -15.86 -1.57
N ASP A 230 -1.44 -15.62 -1.46
CA ASP A 230 -2.45 -16.47 -2.09
C ASP A 230 -2.71 -16.09 -3.55
N GLU A 231 -2.61 -14.79 -3.83
CA GLU A 231 -2.85 -14.22 -5.15
C GLU A 231 -1.54 -14.04 -5.94
N PHE A 232 -0.41 -13.92 -5.24
CA PHE A 232 0.91 -13.65 -5.82
C PHE A 232 1.96 -14.64 -5.28
N PRO A 233 1.92 -15.92 -5.69
CA PRO A 233 2.92 -16.90 -5.27
C PRO A 233 4.35 -16.46 -5.55
N ASP A 234 4.57 -15.72 -6.64
CA ASP A 234 5.89 -15.20 -7.01
C ASP A 234 6.44 -14.20 -5.97
N SER A 235 5.57 -13.51 -5.23
CA SER A 235 6.00 -12.61 -4.14
C SER A 235 6.76 -13.34 -3.03
N LEU A 236 6.51 -14.64 -2.83
CA LEU A 236 7.20 -15.44 -1.81
C LEU A 236 8.69 -15.60 -2.14
N ASN A 237 9.00 -15.94 -3.40
CA ASN A 237 10.37 -16.02 -3.90
C ASN A 237 11.05 -14.64 -3.84
N GLU A 238 10.36 -13.59 -4.27
CA GLU A 238 10.91 -12.24 -4.28
C GLU A 238 11.23 -11.73 -2.86
N ILE A 239 10.38 -12.02 -1.88
CA ILE A 239 10.64 -11.69 -0.47
C ILE A 239 11.88 -12.43 0.03
N GLN A 240 12.00 -13.72 -0.28
CA GLN A 240 13.17 -14.52 0.07
C GLN A 240 14.45 -13.93 -0.54
N GLU A 241 14.45 -13.70 -1.85
CA GLU A 241 15.61 -13.14 -2.55
C GLU A 241 16.00 -11.77 -2.04
N PHE A 242 15.01 -10.90 -1.76
CA PHE A 242 15.24 -9.59 -1.19
C PHE A 242 16.01 -9.67 0.14
N TYR A 243 15.55 -10.50 1.08
CA TYR A 243 16.26 -10.65 2.35
C TYR A 243 17.62 -11.33 2.21
N MET A 244 17.75 -12.31 1.32
CA MET A 244 19.05 -12.92 1.03
C MET A 244 20.04 -11.86 0.57
N ASP A 245 19.65 -11.01 -0.37
CA ASP A 245 20.51 -9.92 -0.84
C ASP A 245 20.89 -8.96 0.28
N VAL A 246 19.91 -8.44 1.03
CA VAL A 246 20.19 -7.44 2.08
C VAL A 246 21.04 -8.02 3.22
N PHE A 247 20.74 -9.25 3.66
CA PHE A 247 21.46 -9.90 4.78
C PHE A 247 22.81 -10.50 4.39
N HIS A 248 23.06 -10.79 3.10
CA HIS A 248 24.36 -11.24 2.61
C HIS A 248 25.28 -10.09 2.17
N ILE A 249 24.74 -8.98 1.64
CA ILE A 249 25.53 -7.84 1.15
C ILE A 249 26.23 -7.07 2.29
N THR A 250 25.66 -7.08 3.51
CA THR A 250 26.22 -6.39 4.69
C THR A 250 27.60 -6.91 5.18
N HIS A 251 28.23 -7.85 4.46
CA HIS A 251 29.64 -8.23 4.66
C HIS A 251 30.62 -7.79 3.55
N LYS A 252 30.16 -7.17 2.46
CA LYS A 252 31.03 -6.70 1.37
C LYS A 252 30.95 -5.19 1.21
N GLU A 253 32.12 -4.55 1.22
CA GLU A 253 32.33 -3.14 0.89
C GLU A 253 31.51 -2.76 -0.36
N HIS A 254 30.80 -1.62 -0.25
CA HIS A 254 29.85 -1.12 -1.23
C HIS A 254 30.42 -1.06 -2.66
N GLY A 255 30.13 -2.08 -3.46
CA GLY A 255 30.17 -2.03 -4.92
C GLY A 255 28.76 -1.71 -5.44
N SER A 256 28.65 -0.73 -6.33
CA SER A 256 27.40 -0.22 -6.88
C SER A 256 26.52 -1.33 -7.51
N VAL A 257 25.32 -1.52 -6.98
CA VAL A 257 24.26 -2.35 -7.59
C VAL A 257 23.49 -1.49 -8.59
N ARG A 258 23.26 -2.04 -9.80
CA ARG A 258 22.57 -1.35 -10.90
C ARG A 258 21.07 -1.24 -10.62
N ASN A 259 20.54 -0.03 -10.70
CA ASN A 259 19.11 0.24 -10.81
C ASN A 259 18.53 -0.43 -12.07
N LEU A 260 17.58 -1.33 -11.90
CA LEU A 260 16.73 -1.87 -12.96
C LEU A 260 15.34 -1.26 -12.81
N MET A 261 15.16 -0.02 -13.27
CA MET A 261 13.82 0.49 -13.60
C MET A 261 13.58 0.26 -15.09
N PRO A 262 12.55 -0.49 -15.50
CA PRO A 262 12.12 -0.49 -16.89
C PRO A 262 11.35 0.80 -17.21
N ASP A 263 11.60 1.36 -18.40
CA ASP A 263 10.83 2.46 -18.95
C ASP A 263 9.38 2.00 -19.24
N PHE A 264 8.41 2.47 -18.47
CA PHE A 264 6.99 2.20 -18.74
C PHE A 264 6.42 3.23 -19.73
N THR A 265 5.83 2.74 -20.83
CA THR A 265 5.05 3.55 -21.78
C THR A 265 3.59 3.11 -21.74
N ILE A 266 2.70 3.99 -21.27
CA ILE A 266 1.25 3.73 -21.17
C ILE A 266 0.55 4.16 -22.47
N THR A 267 -0.23 3.25 -23.08
CA THR A 267 -1.04 3.54 -24.28
C THR A 267 -2.52 3.62 -23.90
N PHE A 268 -3.23 4.67 -24.32
CA PHE A 268 -4.59 4.99 -23.88
C PHE A 268 -5.68 4.67 -24.93
N PRO A 269 -6.90 4.25 -24.52
CA PRO A 269 -8.06 4.18 -25.40
C PRO A 269 -8.70 5.57 -25.64
N SER A 270 -9.38 5.73 -26.79
CA SER A 270 -9.95 7.01 -27.28
C SER A 270 -11.20 7.47 -26.53
N THR A 271 -11.50 8.76 -26.64
CA THR A 271 -12.47 9.55 -25.87
C THR A 271 -13.96 9.26 -26.11
N ASP A 272 -14.32 8.32 -26.97
CA ASP A 272 -15.68 8.26 -27.56
C ASP A 272 -16.68 7.35 -26.80
N GLU A 273 -16.33 6.81 -25.63
CA GLU A 273 -17.14 5.81 -24.91
C GLU A 273 -17.54 6.16 -23.46
N MET A 274 -17.96 7.41 -23.16
CA MET A 274 -18.46 7.78 -21.83
C MET A 274 -20.01 7.83 -21.75
N PRO A 275 -20.70 6.93 -21.03
CA PRO A 275 -22.13 7.01 -20.80
C PRO A 275 -22.44 7.77 -19.49
N VAL A 276 -22.74 9.06 -19.59
CA VAL A 276 -23.22 9.87 -18.47
C VAL A 276 -24.75 9.72 -18.36
N ALA A 277 -25.24 9.00 -17.35
CA ALA A 277 -26.68 8.94 -17.06
C ALA A 277 -27.10 10.21 -16.29
N ALA A 278 -27.42 11.29 -17.02
CA ALA A 278 -27.95 12.50 -16.42
C ALA A 278 -29.49 12.45 -16.36
N THR A 279 -30.06 12.57 -15.16
CA THR A 279 -31.52 12.57 -15.00
C THR A 279 -32.03 14.02 -14.96
N PHE A 280 -32.52 14.54 -16.08
CA PHE A 280 -33.14 15.86 -16.15
C PHE A 280 -34.67 15.70 -16.14
N LYS A 281 -35.34 16.04 -15.03
CA LYS A 281 -36.82 15.95 -14.95
C LYS A 281 -37.57 17.12 -15.59
N GLN A 282 -36.91 18.23 -15.95
CA GLN A 282 -37.57 19.37 -16.61
C GLN A 282 -36.93 19.71 -17.97
N PRO A 283 -37.73 20.02 -19.00
CA PRO A 283 -37.21 20.48 -20.28
C PRO A 283 -36.59 21.89 -20.13
N ALA A 284 -35.29 21.98 -20.42
CA ALA A 284 -34.53 23.16 -20.82
C ALA A 284 -34.85 24.50 -20.13
N LYS A 285 -35.03 24.53 -18.79
CA LYS A 285 -34.75 25.76 -18.05
C LYS A 285 -33.23 25.92 -17.91
N LEU A 286 -32.74 27.13 -18.14
CA LEU A 286 -31.35 27.51 -17.86
C LEU A 286 -31.10 27.30 -16.37
N TYR A 287 -30.37 26.24 -16.04
CA TYR A 287 -29.89 26.00 -14.68
C TYR A 287 -28.69 26.92 -14.47
N ASN A 288 -28.76 27.89 -13.55
CA ASN A 288 -27.60 28.73 -13.23
C ASN A 288 -26.56 27.94 -12.39
N HIS A 289 -27.00 26.87 -11.72
CA HIS A 289 -26.21 26.06 -10.79
C HIS A 289 -26.43 24.56 -11.04
N ALA A 290 -25.37 23.75 -10.94
CA ALA A 290 -25.47 22.29 -10.92
C ALA A 290 -24.76 21.67 -9.70
N LEU A 291 -25.26 20.51 -9.27
CA LEU A 291 -24.70 19.73 -8.19
C LEU A 291 -24.24 18.37 -8.70
N ILE A 292 -22.99 18.01 -8.47
CA ILE A 292 -22.46 16.69 -8.78
C ILE A 292 -22.28 15.94 -7.46
N LEU A 293 -22.97 14.81 -7.32
CA LEU A 293 -22.96 13.98 -6.11
C LEU A 293 -22.20 12.68 -6.35
N TYR A 294 -21.03 12.53 -5.71
CA TYR A 294 -20.35 11.24 -5.59
C TYR A 294 -20.80 10.58 -4.30
N PRO A 295 -21.46 9.41 -4.34
CA PRO A 295 -21.94 8.76 -3.13
C PRO A 295 -20.78 8.07 -2.40
N PRO A 296 -20.88 7.89 -1.07
CA PRO A 296 -20.14 6.83 -0.42
C PRO A 296 -20.58 5.46 -1.00
N ARG A 297 -19.63 4.52 -1.18
CA ARG A 297 -19.88 3.17 -1.71
C ARG A 297 -21.02 2.40 -1.00
N TYR A 298 -21.38 2.80 0.21
CA TYR A 298 -22.31 2.06 1.09
C TYR A 298 -23.65 2.76 1.36
N GLN A 299 -23.97 3.89 0.72
CA GLN A 299 -25.26 4.54 0.95
C GLN A 299 -26.34 4.10 -0.04
N SER A 300 -27.48 3.68 0.53
CA SER A 300 -28.64 3.15 -0.19
C SER A 300 -29.20 4.12 -1.23
N ARG A 301 -29.85 3.59 -2.27
CA ARG A 301 -30.66 4.33 -3.27
C ARG A 301 -31.54 5.44 -2.66
N THR A 302 -32.04 5.23 -1.45
CA THR A 302 -32.79 6.19 -0.64
C THR A 302 -32.07 7.52 -0.39
N PHE A 303 -30.73 7.51 -0.32
CA PHE A 303 -29.90 8.71 -0.18
C PHE A 303 -30.00 9.59 -1.44
N TYR A 304 -29.94 8.98 -2.61
CA TYR A 304 -30.08 9.67 -3.88
C TYR A 304 -31.46 10.23 -4.11
N ASP A 305 -32.50 9.48 -3.75
CA ASP A 305 -33.88 9.91 -3.97
C ASP A 305 -34.19 11.17 -3.14
N LYS A 306 -33.74 11.23 -1.88
CA LYS A 306 -33.90 12.43 -1.04
C LYS A 306 -33.10 13.63 -1.54
N ALA A 307 -31.87 13.40 -2.00
CA ALA A 307 -31.05 14.45 -2.59
C ALA A 307 -31.67 15.02 -3.85
N LEU A 308 -32.13 14.13 -4.74
CA LEU A 308 -32.77 14.50 -6.00
C LEU A 308 -34.06 15.29 -5.74
N ASP A 309 -34.92 14.85 -4.82
CA ASP A 309 -36.17 15.53 -4.50
C ASP A 309 -35.95 16.93 -3.90
N SER A 310 -34.93 17.10 -3.04
CA SER A 310 -34.58 18.39 -2.43
C SER A 310 -33.99 19.42 -3.41
N PHE A 311 -33.40 18.99 -4.51
CA PHE A 311 -32.71 19.89 -5.46
C PHE A 311 -33.51 20.22 -6.69
N LEU A 312 -34.46 19.34 -7.06
CA LEU A 312 -35.41 19.64 -8.12
C LEU A 312 -36.30 20.84 -7.77
N THR A 313 -36.51 21.15 -6.48
CA THR A 313 -37.22 22.35 -6.03
C THR A 313 -36.40 23.64 -6.20
N HIS A 314 -35.08 23.55 -6.35
CA HIS A 314 -34.16 24.70 -6.39
C HIS A 314 -33.60 25.01 -7.80
N ASN A 315 -34.13 24.37 -8.86
CA ASN A 315 -33.55 24.43 -10.20
C ASN A 315 -32.04 24.09 -10.19
N ILE A 316 -31.68 22.97 -9.56
CA ILE A 316 -30.31 22.45 -9.58
C ILE A 316 -30.29 21.16 -10.41
N ALA A 317 -29.40 21.09 -11.40
CA ALA A 317 -29.13 19.84 -12.10
C ALA A 317 -28.31 18.92 -11.21
N VAL A 318 -28.83 17.72 -10.88
CA VAL A 318 -28.10 16.73 -10.08
C VAL A 318 -27.49 15.69 -11.00
N LEU A 319 -26.16 15.58 -11.00
CA LEU A 319 -25.45 14.50 -11.67
C LEU A 319 -24.94 13.48 -10.65
N ALA A 320 -25.38 12.24 -10.82
CA ALA A 320 -24.86 11.09 -10.09
C ALA A 320 -24.14 10.19 -11.11
N PRO A 321 -22.80 10.24 -11.21
CA PRO A 321 -22.06 9.34 -12.07
C PRO A 321 -22.43 7.90 -11.73
N ASN A 322 -22.79 7.11 -12.74
CA ASN A 322 -23.18 5.72 -12.55
C ASN A 322 -21.92 4.90 -12.25
N THR A 323 -21.56 4.77 -10.98
CA THR A 323 -20.37 4.04 -10.51
C THR A 323 -20.45 2.51 -10.69
N LYS A 324 -21.44 2.00 -11.47
CA LYS A 324 -21.55 0.58 -11.80
C LYS A 324 -20.40 0.04 -12.66
N ARG A 325 -19.58 0.89 -13.30
CA ARG A 325 -18.35 0.44 -13.97
C ARG A 325 -17.20 0.33 -12.95
N THR A 326 -16.68 -0.88 -12.84
CA THR A 326 -15.41 -1.21 -12.17
C THR A 326 -14.24 -0.58 -12.93
N CYS A 327 -13.87 0.66 -12.61
CA CYS A 327 -12.65 1.29 -13.14
C CYS A 327 -11.43 0.96 -12.24
N ARG A 328 -10.23 0.91 -12.83
CA ARG A 328 -8.95 0.59 -12.16
C ARG A 328 -8.62 1.65 -11.09
N ALA A 329 -7.78 1.35 -10.10
CA ALA A 329 -7.54 2.31 -8.99
C ALA A 329 -6.69 3.52 -9.42
N GLU A 330 -5.68 3.30 -10.26
CA GLU A 330 -4.89 4.32 -10.98
C GLU A 330 -5.78 5.17 -11.90
N ASP A 331 -6.73 4.50 -12.54
CA ASP A 331 -7.80 5.13 -13.29
C ASP A 331 -8.78 5.88 -12.39
N LYS A 332 -8.92 5.64 -11.08
CA LYS A 332 -9.95 6.33 -10.28
C LYS A 332 -9.62 7.79 -10.01
N LEU A 333 -8.35 8.16 -9.81
CA LEU A 333 -7.98 9.57 -9.61
C LEU A 333 -8.06 10.34 -10.95
N TYR A 334 -7.55 9.75 -12.03
CA TYR A 334 -7.55 10.35 -13.36
C TYR A 334 -8.89 10.25 -14.12
N LEU A 335 -9.65 9.15 -13.98
CA LEU A 335 -11.06 9.10 -14.42
C LEU A 335 -11.93 9.97 -13.54
N CYS A 336 -11.76 10.05 -12.21
CA CYS A 336 -12.54 11.04 -11.46
C CYS A 336 -12.21 12.46 -11.95
N GLU A 337 -10.95 12.79 -12.24
CA GLU A 337 -10.63 14.08 -12.86
C GLU A 337 -11.33 14.25 -14.23
N LYS A 338 -11.15 13.33 -15.18
CA LYS A 338 -11.71 13.45 -16.54
C LYS A 338 -13.24 13.39 -16.56
N GLU A 339 -13.85 12.53 -15.75
CA GLU A 339 -15.31 12.40 -15.62
C GLU A 339 -15.91 13.65 -14.99
N ILE A 340 -15.28 14.20 -13.95
CA ILE A 340 -15.76 15.42 -13.29
C ILE A 340 -15.57 16.62 -14.21
N ILE A 341 -14.40 16.77 -14.83
CA ILE A 341 -14.16 17.83 -15.81
C ILE A 341 -15.12 17.69 -16.98
N GLY A 342 -15.29 16.50 -17.55
CA GLY A 342 -16.21 16.23 -18.66
C GLY A 342 -17.67 16.49 -18.29
N ALA A 343 -18.09 16.07 -17.08
CA ALA A 343 -19.41 16.38 -16.54
C ALA A 343 -19.64 17.89 -16.38
N VAL A 344 -18.66 18.61 -15.82
CA VAL A 344 -18.75 20.07 -15.66
C VAL A 344 -18.75 20.76 -17.03
N GLN A 345 -17.91 20.33 -17.96
CA GLN A 345 -17.88 20.86 -19.33
C GLN A 345 -19.22 20.62 -20.05
N PHE A 346 -19.80 19.44 -19.92
CA PHE A 346 -21.14 19.16 -20.44
C PHE A 346 -22.20 20.08 -19.83
N LEU A 347 -22.20 20.25 -18.49
CA LEU A 347 -23.14 21.14 -17.81
C LEU A 347 -22.97 22.60 -18.24
N ARG A 348 -21.73 23.07 -18.44
CA ARG A 348 -21.42 24.43 -18.90
C ARG A 348 -21.79 24.65 -20.36
N ASN A 349 -21.38 23.75 -21.24
CA ASN A 349 -21.49 23.93 -22.68
C ASN A 349 -22.92 23.65 -23.17
N GLU A 350 -23.51 22.53 -22.73
CA GLU A 350 -24.81 22.05 -23.20
C GLU A 350 -25.98 22.59 -22.38
N LYS A 351 -25.78 22.78 -21.06
CA LYS A 351 -26.85 23.23 -20.15
C LYS A 351 -26.70 24.67 -19.68
N LYS A 352 -25.65 25.37 -20.12
CA LYS A 352 -25.34 26.77 -19.79
C LYS A 352 -25.26 27.04 -18.28
N VAL A 353 -24.85 26.02 -17.52
CA VAL A 353 -24.61 26.15 -16.08
C VAL A 353 -23.41 27.06 -15.85
N LYS A 354 -23.54 28.05 -14.97
CA LYS A 354 -22.46 28.99 -14.63
C LYS A 354 -21.60 28.45 -13.49
N HIS A 355 -22.26 27.98 -12.43
CA HIS A 355 -21.60 27.50 -11.22
C HIS A 355 -21.87 26.01 -10.97
N VAL A 356 -20.87 25.28 -10.47
CA VAL A 356 -21.04 23.86 -10.11
C VAL A 356 -20.58 23.63 -8.69
N THR A 357 -21.40 22.95 -7.90
CA THR A 357 -20.97 22.37 -6.62
C THR A 357 -20.73 20.89 -6.76
N ILE A 358 -19.62 20.40 -6.23
CA ILE A 358 -19.23 18.98 -6.28
C ILE A 358 -19.11 18.49 -4.84
N VAL A 359 -19.86 17.45 -4.50
CA VAL A 359 -19.85 16.85 -3.16
C VAL A 359 -19.09 15.53 -3.21
N PHE A 360 -18.03 15.45 -2.39
CA PHE A 360 -17.18 14.27 -2.26
C PHE A 360 -17.30 13.68 -0.86
N PRO A 361 -17.37 12.35 -0.73
CA PRO A 361 -17.06 11.68 0.53
C PRO A 361 -15.55 11.76 0.81
N SER A 362 -15.17 11.67 2.08
CA SER A 362 -13.79 11.91 2.55
C SER A 362 -12.72 11.07 1.87
N PHE A 363 -13.04 9.87 1.38
CA PHE A 363 -12.07 9.03 0.65
C PHE A 363 -11.68 9.56 -0.74
N TYR A 364 -12.41 10.54 -1.30
CA TYR A 364 -12.00 11.28 -2.51
C TYR A 364 -11.30 12.60 -2.22
N PHE A 365 -10.93 12.87 -0.96
CA PHE A 365 -10.36 14.15 -0.54
C PHE A 365 -9.17 14.59 -1.41
N LEU A 366 -8.26 13.66 -1.75
CA LEU A 366 -7.09 13.98 -2.58
C LEU A 366 -7.45 14.39 -4.01
N ALA A 367 -8.40 13.70 -4.66
CA ALA A 367 -8.85 14.03 -6.01
C ALA A 367 -9.52 15.40 -6.04
N ALA A 368 -10.40 15.66 -5.07
CA ALA A 368 -11.09 16.94 -4.95
C ALA A 368 -10.14 18.09 -4.61
N ASN A 369 -9.16 17.85 -3.73
CA ASN A 369 -8.11 18.81 -3.40
C ASN A 369 -7.24 19.11 -4.62
N TYR A 370 -6.83 18.09 -5.39
CA TYR A 370 -6.11 18.26 -6.64
C TYR A 370 -6.88 19.12 -7.66
N LEU A 371 -8.17 18.84 -7.87
CA LEU A 371 -9.04 19.60 -8.77
C LEU A 371 -9.17 21.06 -8.35
N ALA A 372 -9.37 21.29 -7.04
CA ALA A 372 -9.58 22.61 -6.48
C ALA A 372 -8.29 23.46 -6.50
N VAL A 373 -7.17 22.92 -5.97
CA VAL A 373 -5.87 23.62 -5.87
C VAL A 373 -5.32 23.98 -7.24
N ASN A 374 -5.42 23.08 -8.21
CA ASN A 374 -4.90 23.33 -9.56
C ASN A 374 -5.89 24.09 -10.45
N ASN A 375 -7.00 24.58 -9.88
CA ASN A 375 -8.04 25.32 -10.57
C ASN A 375 -8.52 24.62 -11.87
N LYS A 376 -8.60 23.29 -11.85
CA LYS A 376 -8.97 22.48 -13.02
C LYS A 376 -10.43 22.70 -13.42
N ILE A 377 -11.25 23.11 -12.45
CA ILE A 377 -12.65 23.44 -12.61
C ILE A 377 -12.82 24.84 -12.01
N PRO A 378 -12.54 25.92 -12.76
CA PRO A 378 -12.70 27.28 -12.25
C PRO A 378 -14.17 27.54 -11.91
N ASP A 379 -14.46 28.40 -10.95
CA ASP A 379 -15.82 28.76 -10.51
C ASP A 379 -16.62 27.52 -10.08
N ALA A 380 -16.03 26.70 -9.20
CA ALA A 380 -16.70 25.58 -8.58
C ALA A 380 -16.62 25.63 -7.05
N SER A 381 -17.63 25.06 -6.39
CA SER A 381 -17.61 24.80 -4.95
C SER A 381 -17.37 23.32 -4.70
N PHE A 382 -16.52 22.99 -3.74
CA PHE A 382 -16.21 21.62 -3.34
C PHE A 382 -16.69 21.41 -1.91
N ILE A 383 -17.60 20.46 -1.70
CA ILE A 383 -18.07 20.08 -0.36
C ILE A 383 -17.50 18.71 -0.02
N PHE A 384 -16.69 18.66 1.03
CA PHE A 384 -16.11 17.46 1.57
C PHE A 384 -16.96 16.97 2.74
N VAL A 385 -17.37 15.72 2.66
CA VAL A 385 -18.19 15.08 3.67
C VAL A 385 -17.39 13.96 4.32
N ASP A 386 -17.02 14.17 5.57
CA ASP A 386 -16.44 13.13 6.40
C ASP A 386 -17.49 12.03 6.64
N THR A 387 -17.17 10.83 6.18
CA THR A 387 -18.00 9.64 6.38
C THR A 387 -17.76 8.96 7.73
N GLY A 388 -16.78 9.44 8.52
CA GLY A 388 -16.38 8.83 9.79
C GLY A 388 -15.50 7.58 9.63
N ASP A 389 -15.19 7.20 8.39
CA ASP A 389 -14.38 6.02 8.09
C ASP A 389 -12.87 6.33 8.07
N PHE A 390 -12.48 7.62 8.07
CA PHE A 390 -11.09 8.06 7.91
C PHE A 390 -10.80 9.36 8.67
N ASP A 391 -9.99 9.28 9.73
CA ASP A 391 -9.41 10.45 10.39
C ASP A 391 -7.99 10.67 9.85
N TYR A 392 -7.86 11.39 8.73
CA TYR A 392 -6.56 11.62 8.10
C TYR A 392 -5.65 12.58 8.89
N GLY A 393 -6.12 13.20 9.98
CA GLY A 393 -5.37 14.27 10.68
C GLY A 393 -5.09 15.51 9.80
N ILE A 394 -5.49 15.50 8.54
CA ILE A 394 -5.41 16.62 7.61
C ILE A 394 -6.62 17.50 7.90
N GLU A 395 -6.47 18.46 8.81
CA GLU A 395 -7.38 19.59 8.83
C GLU A 395 -7.26 20.28 7.47
N PRO A 396 -8.37 20.48 6.72
CA PRO A 396 -8.35 21.30 5.52
C PRO A 396 -8.15 22.75 5.97
N LYS A 397 -6.91 23.11 6.29
CA LYS A 397 -6.51 24.48 6.56
C LYS A 397 -6.50 25.18 5.21
N GLU A 398 -7.58 25.93 4.99
CA GLU A 398 -7.74 27.02 4.03
C GLU A 398 -6.78 26.98 2.83
N ILE A 399 -7.21 26.27 1.78
CA ILE A 399 -6.68 26.47 0.43
C ILE A 399 -7.29 27.79 -0.09
N THR A 400 -6.75 28.92 0.36
CA THR A 400 -7.23 30.28 0.05
C THR A 400 -6.71 30.83 -1.28
N ARG A 401 -6.07 30.01 -2.11
CA ARG A 401 -5.35 30.47 -3.32
C ARG A 401 -6.10 30.32 -4.64
N THR A 402 -7.37 29.93 -4.64
CA THR A 402 -8.15 29.74 -5.88
C THR A 402 -9.52 30.40 -5.80
N ASN A 403 -10.15 30.69 -6.94
CA ASN A 403 -11.54 31.17 -7.01
C ASN A 403 -12.56 30.11 -6.60
N ASN A 404 -12.11 28.91 -6.24
CA ASN A 404 -12.97 27.82 -5.81
C ASN A 404 -13.25 27.91 -4.31
N LYS A 405 -14.49 27.62 -3.91
CA LYS A 405 -14.88 27.57 -2.50
C LYS A 405 -14.80 26.13 -2.00
N ILE A 406 -14.19 25.92 -0.84
CA ILE A 406 -14.06 24.60 -0.23
C ILE A 406 -14.79 24.58 1.12
N PHE A 407 -15.70 23.63 1.29
CA PHE A 407 -16.46 23.41 2.52
C PHE A 407 -16.14 22.04 3.09
N HIS A 408 -15.88 21.95 4.39
CA HIS A 408 -15.66 20.67 5.08
C HIS A 408 -16.76 20.40 6.10
N LEU A 409 -17.42 19.25 5.98
CA LEU A 409 -18.46 18.79 6.88
C LEU A 409 -17.96 17.56 7.65
N LYS A 410 -17.79 17.70 8.97
CA LYS A 410 -17.34 16.63 9.90
C LYS A 410 -18.24 15.40 9.93
N LYS A 411 -19.48 15.52 9.47
CA LYS A 411 -20.42 14.41 9.31
C LYS A 411 -21.31 14.73 8.13
N MET A 412 -21.77 13.70 7.44
CA MET A 412 -22.82 13.82 6.45
C MET A 412 -24.11 14.34 7.08
N ASN A 413 -24.37 15.65 6.93
CA ASN A 413 -25.58 16.31 7.39
C ASN A 413 -26.21 17.05 6.22
N TRP A 414 -27.34 16.52 5.74
CA TRP A 414 -28.03 17.07 4.58
C TRP A 414 -28.45 18.53 4.76
N LYS A 415 -28.97 18.87 5.93
CA LYS A 415 -29.35 20.25 6.26
C LYS A 415 -28.15 21.20 6.22
N ALA A 416 -26.94 20.71 6.45
CA ALA A 416 -25.74 21.52 6.32
C ALA A 416 -25.36 21.72 4.85
N ILE A 417 -25.50 20.69 4.00
CA ILE A 417 -25.28 20.78 2.55
C ILE A 417 -26.32 21.72 1.91
N GLU A 418 -27.60 21.58 2.26
CA GLU A 418 -28.68 22.47 1.83
C GLU A 418 -28.37 23.93 2.17
N ARG A 419 -28.01 24.22 3.43
CA ARG A 419 -27.64 25.58 3.87
C ARG A 419 -26.41 26.15 3.17
N ILE A 420 -25.46 25.31 2.76
CA ILE A 420 -24.31 25.76 1.96
C ILE A 420 -24.80 26.13 0.58
N LEU A 421 -25.61 25.28 -0.06
CA LEU A 421 -26.13 25.53 -1.39
C LEU A 421 -27.07 26.74 -1.44
N GLU A 422 -27.93 26.94 -0.44
CA GLU A 422 -28.78 28.13 -0.29
C GLU A 422 -27.98 29.43 -0.18
N LYS A 423 -26.72 29.39 0.27
CA LYS A 423 -25.83 30.56 0.33
C LYS A 423 -25.07 30.79 -0.97
N GLU A 424 -24.97 29.76 -1.82
CA GLU A 424 -24.25 29.81 -3.09
C GLU A 424 -25.16 30.13 -4.28
N LEU A 425 -26.45 29.79 -4.18
CA LEU A 425 -27.52 30.21 -5.10
C LEU A 425 -27.89 31.68 -4.89
#